data_AF-T1JL40-F1
#
_entry.id   AF-T1JL40-F1
#
_cell.length_a   1.000
_cell.length_b   1.000
_cell.length_c   1.000
_cell.angle_alpha   90.00
_cell.angle_beta   90.00
_cell.angle_gamma   90.00
#
_symmetry.space_group_name_H-M   'P 1'
#
loop_
_entity.id
_entity.type
_entity.pdbx_description
1 polymer ?
#
loop_
_entity_poly.entity_id
_entity_poly.type
_entity_poly.pdbx_seq_one_letter_code
_entity_poly.pdbx_strand_id
1 'polypeptide(L)'
;MAEFLASIFGTEKDKVNCSFYYKIGACRHGDRCSRIHNKPTFSQTVVLKNIYHNPQNGAQSVDGFYLAKHSDVEIQEHFDNFYEDVLVEMEDKYGEIEEMNICDNLGDHLAGNVYVKFRREEDAEKAAEDLNNRWFGGRPIYAELSPVTDFREACCRQYENDECIRSGFCNFMHLKTISRDLRRELFGRNKRDRRSESRCRRRRSFSPKRERRRSKSRKKEK
;
A
#
# COMPACT_ATOMS: atom_id res chain seq x y z
N MET A 1 0.60 4.18 -34.11
CA MET A 1 0.76 2.73 -33.86
C MET A 1 1.11 2.44 -32.40
N ALA A 2 2.05 3.18 -31.79
CA ALA A 2 2.39 3.06 -30.36
C ALA A 2 1.22 3.38 -29.40
N GLU A 3 0.43 4.43 -29.66
CA GLU A 3 -0.73 4.78 -28.81
C GLU A 3 -1.83 3.70 -28.81
N PHE A 4 -2.05 3.02 -29.95
CA PHE A 4 -3.03 1.94 -30.04
C PHE A 4 -2.58 0.71 -29.25
N LEU A 5 -1.28 0.37 -29.29
CA LEU A 5 -0.72 -0.73 -28.50
C LEU A 5 -0.71 -0.42 -27.00
N ALA A 6 -0.40 0.83 -26.61
CA ALA A 6 -0.51 1.29 -25.23
C ALA A 6 -1.96 1.25 -24.70
N SER A 7 -2.96 1.45 -25.57
CA SER A 7 -4.38 1.34 -25.19
C SER A 7 -4.87 -0.10 -25.02
N ILE A 8 -4.08 -1.09 -25.48
CA ILE A 8 -4.41 -2.51 -25.40
C ILE A 8 -3.71 -3.13 -24.21
N PHE A 9 -2.41 -2.86 -24.03
CA PHE A 9 -1.59 -3.48 -23.01
C PHE A 9 -2.13 -3.25 -21.59
N GLY A 10 -2.35 -4.31 -20.82
CA GLY A 10 -2.88 -4.23 -19.47
C GLY A 10 -4.39 -3.94 -19.37
N THR A 11 -5.12 -3.93 -20.49
CA THR A 11 -6.58 -3.76 -20.51
C THR A 11 -7.30 -5.07 -20.89
N GLU A 12 -8.62 -5.12 -20.72
CA GLU A 12 -9.43 -6.28 -21.13
C GLU A 12 -9.41 -6.55 -22.64
N LYS A 13 -8.90 -5.59 -23.43
CA LYS A 13 -8.73 -5.71 -24.88
C LYS A 13 -7.51 -6.54 -25.26
N ASP A 14 -6.55 -6.69 -24.33
CA ASP A 14 -5.43 -7.62 -24.49
C ASP A 14 -5.94 -9.06 -24.31
N LYS A 15 -6.00 -9.79 -25.42
CA LYS A 15 -6.43 -11.20 -25.44
C LYS A 15 -5.29 -12.16 -25.08
N VAL A 16 -4.05 -11.68 -25.04
CA VAL A 16 -2.85 -12.50 -24.80
C VAL A 16 -2.49 -12.47 -23.31
N ASN A 17 -2.42 -11.28 -22.73
CA ASN A 17 -2.04 -11.12 -21.32
C ASN A 17 -3.25 -11.13 -20.39
N CYS A 18 -3.04 -11.64 -19.17
CA CYS A 18 -4.09 -11.61 -18.16
C CYS A 18 -4.21 -10.19 -17.57
N SER A 19 -5.27 -9.48 -17.96
CA SER A 19 -5.63 -8.17 -17.39
C SER A 19 -5.67 -8.17 -15.86
N PHE A 20 -6.23 -9.22 -15.23
CA PHE A 20 -6.30 -9.31 -13.76
C PHE A 20 -4.93 -9.45 -13.10
N TYR A 21 -4.06 -10.32 -13.63
CA TYR A 21 -2.72 -10.45 -13.10
C TYR A 21 -1.90 -9.16 -13.27
N TYR A 22 -2.03 -8.49 -14.41
CA TYR A 22 -1.34 -7.22 -14.64
C TYR A 22 -1.78 -6.12 -13.67
N LYS A 23 -3.10 -5.97 -13.46
CA LYS A 23 -3.66 -4.91 -12.61
C LYS A 23 -3.59 -5.19 -11.12
N ILE A 24 -3.69 -6.45 -10.72
CA ILE A 24 -3.93 -6.86 -9.33
C ILE A 24 -2.76 -7.69 -8.79
N GLY A 25 -1.88 -8.19 -9.66
CA GLY A 25 -0.78 -9.07 -9.27
C GLY A 25 -1.23 -10.48 -8.88
N ALA A 26 -2.52 -10.78 -9.01
CA ALA A 26 -3.12 -12.05 -8.66
C ALA A 26 -4.21 -12.46 -9.65
N CYS A 27 -4.38 -13.76 -9.85
CA CYS A 27 -5.42 -14.32 -10.71
C CYS A 27 -6.04 -15.54 -10.04
N ARG A 28 -7.37 -15.62 -10.05
CA ARG A 28 -8.12 -16.77 -9.51
C ARG A 28 -7.74 -18.13 -10.12
N HIS A 29 -7.22 -18.14 -11.34
CA HIS A 29 -6.81 -19.38 -12.02
C HIS A 29 -5.35 -19.76 -11.72
N GLY A 30 -4.56 -18.88 -11.08
CA GLY A 30 -3.14 -19.09 -10.82
C GLY A 30 -2.40 -19.50 -12.10
N ASP A 31 -1.60 -20.55 -12.03
CA ASP A 31 -0.83 -21.07 -13.17
C ASP A 31 -1.67 -21.80 -14.22
N ARG A 32 -2.95 -22.09 -13.92
CA ARG A 32 -3.91 -22.70 -14.88
C ARG A 32 -4.64 -21.66 -15.72
N CYS A 33 -4.23 -20.39 -15.67
CA CYS A 33 -4.85 -19.34 -16.46
C CYS A 33 -4.61 -19.57 -17.96
N SER A 34 -5.64 -19.36 -18.78
CA SER A 34 -5.52 -19.44 -20.24
C SER A 34 -4.76 -18.26 -20.85
N ARG A 35 -4.51 -17.20 -20.06
CA ARG A 35 -3.80 -15.99 -20.45
C ARG A 35 -2.46 -15.93 -19.75
N ILE A 36 -1.51 -15.23 -20.35
CA ILE A 36 -0.13 -15.18 -19.85
C ILE A 36 -0.03 -14.29 -18.61
N HIS A 37 0.71 -14.78 -17.60
CA HIS A 37 1.10 -14.04 -16.40
C HIS A 37 2.58 -13.66 -16.51
N ASN A 38 2.86 -12.42 -16.90
CA ASN A 38 4.23 -11.92 -17.01
C ASN A 38 4.72 -11.46 -15.63
N LYS A 39 5.45 -12.33 -14.92
CA LYS A 39 6.13 -11.96 -13.68
C LYS A 39 7.22 -10.94 -14.00
N PRO A 40 7.18 -9.73 -13.42
CA PRO A 40 8.22 -8.74 -13.68
C PRO A 40 9.54 -9.19 -13.05
N THR A 41 10.66 -8.94 -13.74
CA THR A 41 12.01 -9.16 -13.19
C THR A 41 12.47 -7.99 -12.33
N PHE A 42 11.85 -6.83 -12.48
CA PHE A 42 12.06 -5.64 -11.66
C PHE A 42 10.70 -4.99 -11.40
N SER A 43 10.44 -4.62 -10.15
CA SER A 43 9.24 -3.88 -9.77
C SER A 43 9.48 -3.14 -8.47
N GLN A 44 8.74 -2.06 -8.25
CA GLN A 44 8.70 -1.35 -6.97
C GLN A 44 7.80 -2.05 -5.96
N THR A 45 6.90 -2.93 -6.43
CA THR A 45 5.93 -3.61 -5.57
C THR A 45 6.28 -5.07 -5.36
N VAL A 46 6.20 -5.48 -4.10
CA VAL A 46 6.32 -6.87 -3.65
C VAL A 46 4.95 -7.31 -3.14
N VAL A 47 4.59 -8.55 -3.43
CA VAL A 47 3.42 -9.22 -2.84
C VAL A 47 3.89 -10.36 -1.94
N LEU A 48 3.40 -10.35 -0.71
CA LEU A 48 3.53 -11.44 0.25
C LEU A 48 2.22 -12.21 0.24
N LYS A 49 2.26 -13.45 -0.23
CA LYS A 49 1.05 -14.26 -0.42
C LYS A 49 0.61 -14.87 0.90
N ASN A 50 -0.68 -14.71 1.23
CA ASN A 50 -1.33 -15.37 2.36
C ASN A 50 -0.56 -15.25 3.69
N ILE A 51 -0.07 -14.05 4.01
CA ILE A 51 0.66 -13.79 5.26
C ILE A 51 -0.29 -13.36 6.38
N TYR A 52 -1.26 -12.51 6.04
CA TYR A 52 -2.25 -12.04 7.01
C TYR A 52 -3.38 -13.05 7.15
N HIS A 53 -3.55 -13.57 8.36
CA HIS A 53 -4.65 -14.49 8.68
C HIS A 53 -5.60 -13.78 9.61
N ASN A 54 -6.80 -13.49 9.10
CA ASN A 54 -7.84 -12.92 9.94
C ASN A 54 -8.30 -14.00 10.94
N PRO A 55 -8.21 -13.77 12.26
CA PRO A 55 -8.68 -14.72 13.27
C PRO A 55 -10.17 -15.05 13.12
N GLN A 56 -10.97 -14.19 12.48
CA GLN A 56 -12.37 -14.49 12.13
C GLN A 56 -12.51 -15.55 11.02
N ASN A 57 -11.55 -15.63 10.10
CA ASN A 57 -11.61 -16.55 8.95
C ASN A 57 -11.06 -17.95 9.28
N GLY A 58 -10.31 -18.09 10.39
CA GLY A 58 -9.82 -19.39 10.88
C GLY A 58 -10.92 -20.37 11.34
N ALA A 59 -12.16 -19.90 11.47
CA ALA A 59 -13.31 -20.70 11.91
C ALA A 59 -13.79 -21.77 10.89
N GLN A 60 -13.14 -21.93 9.73
CA GLN A 60 -13.53 -22.90 8.70
C GLN A 60 -12.64 -24.15 8.61
N SER A 61 -11.53 -24.25 9.36
CA SER A 61 -10.69 -25.46 9.39
C SER A 61 -11.00 -26.38 10.57
N VAL A 62 -11.79 -27.41 10.28
CA VAL A 62 -11.93 -28.79 10.83
C VAL A 62 -11.95 -29.09 12.34
N ASP A 63 -11.57 -28.20 13.26
CA ASP A 63 -11.72 -28.45 14.70
C ASP A 63 -12.73 -27.48 15.30
N GLY A 64 -14.00 -27.87 15.22
CA GLY A 64 -15.19 -27.13 15.67
C GLY A 64 -15.31 -26.98 17.20
N PHE A 65 -14.24 -26.61 17.88
CA PHE A 65 -14.26 -26.30 19.31
C PHE A 65 -13.20 -25.25 19.59
N TYR A 66 -13.62 -23.98 19.64
CA TYR A 66 -13.12 -22.85 20.45
C TYR A 66 -13.59 -21.55 19.76
N LEU A 67 -14.87 -21.23 19.95
CA LEU A 67 -15.39 -19.88 19.71
C LEU A 67 -14.68 -18.90 20.67
N ALA A 68 -13.56 -18.34 20.25
CA ALA A 68 -13.27 -16.98 20.62
C ALA A 68 -14.03 -16.10 19.64
N LYS A 69 -15.25 -15.68 20.03
CA LYS A 69 -15.87 -14.49 19.44
C LYS A 69 -14.98 -13.31 19.84
N HIS A 70 -13.83 -13.16 19.19
CA HIS A 70 -13.01 -11.98 19.36
C HIS A 70 -13.89 -10.78 19.01
N SER A 71 -13.92 -9.80 19.92
CA SER A 71 -14.65 -8.57 19.68
C SER A 71 -14.04 -7.86 18.47
N ASP A 72 -14.84 -7.09 17.73
CA ASP A 72 -14.32 -6.33 16.58
C ASP A 72 -13.15 -5.41 16.96
N VAL A 73 -13.08 -5.02 18.25
CA VAL A 73 -11.98 -4.25 18.84
C VAL A 73 -10.69 -5.08 18.89
N GLU A 74 -10.74 -6.30 19.44
CA GLU A 74 -9.55 -7.17 19.52
C GLU A 74 -9.01 -7.54 18.14
N ILE A 75 -9.90 -7.74 17.16
CA ILE A 75 -9.50 -8.05 15.78
C ILE A 75 -8.82 -6.85 15.13
N GLN A 76 -9.32 -5.64 15.40
CA GLN A 76 -8.70 -4.42 14.91
C GLN A 76 -7.33 -4.20 15.56
N GLU A 77 -7.19 -4.43 16.86
CA GLU A 77 -5.91 -4.34 17.57
C GLU A 77 -4.89 -5.36 17.02
N HIS A 78 -5.32 -6.61 16.79
CA HIS A 78 -4.46 -7.62 16.17
C HIS A 78 -4.03 -7.22 14.75
N PHE A 79 -4.93 -6.63 13.96
CA PHE A 79 -4.62 -6.13 12.62
C PHE A 79 -3.64 -4.95 12.68
N ASP A 80 -3.85 -4.02 13.59
CA ASP A 80 -2.99 -2.85 13.77
C ASP A 80 -1.57 -3.26 14.18
N ASN A 81 -1.44 -4.17 15.16
CA ASN A 81 -0.15 -4.72 15.57
C ASN A 81 0.56 -5.44 14.41
N PHE A 82 -0.17 -6.27 13.66
CA PHE A 82 0.38 -6.94 12.48
C PHE A 82 0.85 -5.94 11.41
N TYR A 83 0.07 -4.89 11.16
CA TYR A 83 0.44 -3.85 10.20
C TYR A 83 1.71 -3.11 10.64
N GLU A 84 1.81 -2.74 11.92
CA GLU A 84 2.99 -2.08 12.47
C GLU A 84 4.23 -2.97 12.38
N ASP A 85 4.13 -4.22 12.82
CA ASP A 85 5.24 -5.18 12.78
C ASP A 85 5.80 -5.36 11.36
N VAL A 86 4.91 -5.54 10.38
CA VAL A 86 5.32 -5.71 8.98
C VAL A 86 5.91 -4.41 8.44
N LEU A 87 5.33 -3.25 8.76
CA LEU A 87 5.82 -1.96 8.25
C LEU A 87 7.24 -1.68 8.76
N VAL A 88 7.44 -1.76 10.08
CA VAL A 88 8.72 -1.46 10.73
C VAL A 88 9.81 -2.41 10.24
N GLU A 89 9.51 -3.71 10.19
CA GLU A 89 10.45 -4.73 9.71
C GLU A 89 10.88 -4.49 8.26
N MET A 90 9.96 -4.03 7.40
CA MET A 90 10.24 -3.77 6.00
C MET A 90 11.02 -2.46 5.79
N GLU A 91 10.67 -1.41 6.53
CA GLU A 91 11.38 -0.11 6.48
C GLU A 91 12.80 -0.22 7.01
N ASP A 92 13.01 -0.94 8.12
CA ASP A 92 14.31 -1.05 8.78
C ASP A 92 15.29 -1.94 8.00
N LYS A 93 14.81 -3.02 7.34
CA LYS A 93 15.68 -3.99 6.66
C LYS A 93 15.93 -3.71 5.19
N TYR A 94 14.92 -3.22 4.46
CA TYR A 94 15.00 -3.12 3.00
C TYR A 94 15.06 -1.67 2.53
N GLY A 95 14.12 -0.83 2.96
CA GLY A 95 14.10 0.58 2.57
C GLY A 95 12.75 1.27 2.72
N GLU A 96 12.72 2.54 2.30
CA GLU A 96 11.55 3.41 2.44
C GLU A 96 10.34 2.86 1.66
N ILE A 97 9.20 2.73 2.36
CA ILE A 97 7.94 2.26 1.82
C ILE A 97 7.07 3.46 1.42
N GLU A 98 6.57 3.47 0.19
CA GLU A 98 5.60 4.46 -0.26
C GLU A 98 4.18 4.12 0.19
N GLU A 99 3.80 2.85 0.05
CA GLU A 99 2.44 2.39 0.34
C GLU A 99 2.44 0.91 0.72
N MET A 100 1.69 0.55 1.76
CA MET A 100 1.47 -0.84 2.16
C MET A 100 -0.03 -1.11 2.30
N ASN A 101 -0.48 -2.19 1.65
CA ASN A 101 -1.89 -2.53 1.51
C ASN A 101 -2.12 -4.00 1.84
N ILE A 102 -3.07 -4.29 2.73
CA ILE A 102 -3.41 -5.65 3.16
C ILE A 102 -4.79 -6.02 2.65
N CYS A 103 -4.90 -7.18 2.01
CA CYS A 103 -6.16 -7.70 1.48
C CYS A 103 -6.88 -8.59 2.51
N ASP A 104 -8.16 -8.28 2.76
CA ASP A 104 -9.11 -9.09 3.55
C ASP A 104 -10.13 -9.76 2.62
N ASN A 105 -9.67 -10.19 1.44
CA ASN A 105 -10.46 -10.99 0.53
C ASN A 105 -10.71 -12.39 1.11
N LEU A 106 -11.85 -12.99 0.77
CA LEU A 106 -12.15 -14.40 1.10
C LEU A 106 -11.70 -15.37 -0.01
N GLY A 107 -11.36 -14.87 -1.19
CA GLY A 107 -10.95 -15.70 -2.32
C GLY A 107 -9.48 -16.08 -2.24
N ASP A 108 -9.15 -17.35 -2.45
CA ASP A 108 -7.81 -17.94 -2.29
C ASP A 108 -6.67 -17.21 -3.00
N HIS A 109 -6.97 -16.52 -4.10
CA HIS A 109 -5.97 -15.80 -4.88
C HIS A 109 -5.58 -14.43 -4.29
N LEU A 110 -6.40 -13.87 -3.40
CA LEU A 110 -6.21 -12.55 -2.78
C LEU A 110 -6.24 -12.57 -1.25
N ALA A 111 -6.74 -13.65 -0.65
CA ALA A 111 -6.88 -13.77 0.79
C ALA A 111 -5.53 -13.63 1.50
N GLY A 112 -5.45 -12.68 2.43
CA GLY A 112 -4.26 -12.47 3.25
C GLY A 112 -3.04 -11.95 2.50
N ASN A 113 -3.19 -11.50 1.25
CA ASN A 113 -2.09 -10.93 0.49
C ASN A 113 -1.72 -9.55 1.02
N VAL A 114 -0.43 -9.32 1.22
CA VAL A 114 0.12 -8.02 1.59
C VAL A 114 0.93 -7.48 0.44
N TYR A 115 0.61 -6.27 0.00
CA TYR A 115 1.33 -5.56 -1.04
C TYR A 115 2.14 -4.45 -0.41
N VAL A 116 3.43 -4.43 -0.71
CA VAL A 116 4.36 -3.41 -0.23
C VAL A 116 4.96 -2.73 -1.44
N LYS A 117 4.78 -1.41 -1.55
CA LYS A 117 5.39 -0.58 -2.58
C LYS A 117 6.57 0.17 -1.99
N PHE A 118 7.76 -0.17 -2.45
CA PHE A 118 8.99 0.52 -2.08
C PHE A 118 9.22 1.74 -2.97
N ARG A 119 10.02 2.68 -2.46
CA ARG A 119 10.48 3.84 -3.23
C ARG A 119 11.47 3.46 -4.33
N ARG A 120 12.22 2.38 -4.14
CA ARG A 120 13.24 1.89 -5.09
C ARG A 120 12.98 0.43 -5.47
N GLU A 121 13.25 0.11 -6.72
CA GLU A 121 13.09 -1.24 -7.28
C GLU A 121 14.13 -2.22 -6.71
N GLU A 122 15.35 -1.74 -6.43
CA GLU A 122 16.41 -2.55 -5.82
C GLU A 122 16.04 -3.06 -4.42
N ASP A 123 15.30 -2.27 -3.65
CA ASP A 123 14.90 -2.63 -2.29
C ASP A 123 13.79 -3.69 -2.32
N ALA A 124 12.89 -3.60 -3.31
CA ALA A 124 11.84 -4.60 -3.55
C ALA A 124 12.41 -5.97 -3.96
N GLU A 125 13.43 -5.99 -4.83
CA GLU A 125 14.11 -7.22 -5.23
C GLU A 125 14.78 -7.91 -4.03
N LYS A 126 15.56 -7.16 -3.24
CA LYS A 126 16.18 -7.67 -2.00
C LYS A 126 15.14 -8.19 -1.01
N ALA A 127 14.03 -7.46 -0.85
CA ALA A 127 12.94 -7.88 0.02
C ALA A 127 12.32 -9.21 -0.44
N ALA A 128 12.03 -9.35 -1.73
CA ALA A 128 11.46 -10.58 -2.27
C ALA A 128 12.39 -11.79 -2.07
N GLU A 129 13.69 -11.62 -2.28
CA GLU A 129 14.67 -12.70 -2.11
C GLU A 129 14.88 -13.10 -0.64
N ASP A 130 15.04 -12.13 0.27
CA ASP A 130 15.26 -12.42 1.69
C ASP A 130 14.01 -13.02 2.34
N LEU A 131 12.83 -12.45 2.07
CA LEU A 131 11.58 -12.90 2.69
C LEU A 131 11.22 -14.34 2.32
N ASN A 132 11.54 -14.80 1.11
CA ASN A 132 11.31 -16.19 0.72
C ASN A 132 12.11 -17.21 1.56
N ASN A 133 13.17 -16.78 2.24
CA ASN A 133 13.98 -17.61 3.11
C ASN A 133 13.56 -17.53 4.59
N ARG A 134 12.49 -16.78 4.89
CA ARG A 134 12.05 -16.47 6.24
C ARG A 134 10.72 -17.14 6.58
N TRP A 135 10.47 -17.20 7.89
CA TRP A 135 9.28 -17.82 8.47
C TRP A 135 8.52 -16.78 9.30
N PHE A 136 7.20 -16.79 9.18
CA PHE A 136 6.29 -15.95 9.94
C PHE A 136 5.19 -16.83 10.53
N GLY A 137 4.97 -16.76 11.85
CA GLY A 137 3.93 -17.55 12.53
C GLY A 137 4.04 -19.07 12.32
N GLY A 138 5.27 -19.60 12.18
CA GLY A 138 5.51 -21.03 11.93
C GLY A 138 5.26 -21.50 10.48
N ARG A 139 5.05 -20.57 9.54
CA ARG A 139 4.88 -20.87 8.11
C ARG A 139 5.95 -20.16 7.28
N PRO A 140 6.39 -20.74 6.15
CA PRO A 140 7.28 -20.05 5.22
C PRO A 140 6.56 -18.86 4.58
N ILE A 141 7.28 -17.77 4.38
CA ILE A 141 6.76 -16.59 3.67
C ILE A 141 6.98 -16.80 2.17
N TYR A 142 5.95 -16.49 1.37
CA TYR A 142 6.05 -16.49 -0.09
C TYR A 142 6.00 -15.06 -0.60
N ALA A 143 7.15 -14.52 -0.99
CA ALA A 143 7.29 -13.19 -1.53
C ALA A 143 7.57 -13.24 -3.04
N GLU A 144 6.86 -12.43 -3.83
CA GLU A 144 7.12 -12.29 -5.27
C GLU A 144 7.06 -10.82 -5.68
N LEU A 145 7.79 -10.45 -6.73
CA LEU A 145 7.63 -9.15 -7.38
C LEU A 145 6.25 -9.09 -8.04
N SER A 146 5.54 -8.00 -7.80
CA SER A 146 4.19 -7.76 -8.31
C SER A 146 4.24 -6.77 -9.48
N PRO A 147 3.45 -6.93 -10.55
CA PRO A 147 3.36 -5.95 -11.63
C PRO A 147 2.51 -4.71 -11.26
N VAL A 148 1.90 -4.69 -10.08
CA VAL A 148 0.96 -3.64 -9.66
C VAL A 148 1.69 -2.31 -9.48
N THR A 149 1.31 -1.29 -10.24
CA THR A 149 1.83 0.08 -10.08
C THR A 149 0.87 0.97 -9.29
N ASP A 150 -0.43 0.78 -9.52
CA ASP A 150 -1.51 1.64 -9.05
C ASP A 150 -2.59 0.83 -8.32
N PHE A 151 -2.61 0.93 -7.00
CA PHE A 151 -3.61 0.23 -6.17
C PHE A 151 -5.03 0.73 -6.41
N ARG A 152 -5.21 1.98 -6.84
CA ARG A 152 -6.54 2.57 -7.09
C ARG A 152 -7.34 1.82 -8.17
N GLU A 153 -6.67 1.19 -9.12
CA GLU A 153 -7.33 0.36 -10.15
C GLU A 153 -7.54 -1.09 -9.68
N ALA A 154 -6.72 -1.55 -8.74
CA ALA A 154 -6.79 -2.89 -8.17
C ALA A 154 -7.85 -3.02 -7.07
N CYS A 155 -8.17 -1.92 -6.39
CA CYS A 155 -9.14 -1.89 -5.29
C CYS A 155 -10.59 -2.03 -5.76
N CYS A 156 -11.39 -2.76 -4.99
CA CYS A 156 -12.82 -2.85 -5.19
C CYS A 156 -13.51 -1.59 -4.70
N ARG A 157 -14.00 -0.75 -5.61
CA ARG A 157 -14.76 0.47 -5.25
C ARG A 157 -16.04 0.20 -4.46
N GLN A 158 -16.68 -0.96 -4.69
CA GLN A 158 -17.89 -1.34 -3.95
C GLN A 158 -17.56 -1.73 -2.51
N TYR A 159 -16.38 -2.30 -2.27
CA TYR A 159 -15.93 -2.65 -0.92
C TYR A 159 -15.51 -1.40 -0.14
N GLU A 160 -14.96 -0.38 -0.80
CA GLU A 160 -14.68 0.91 -0.17
C GLU A 160 -15.96 1.58 0.42
N ASN A 161 -17.13 1.24 -0.12
CA ASN A 161 -18.43 1.67 0.39
C ASN A 161 -19.15 0.61 1.24
N ASP A 162 -18.48 -0.49 1.62
CA ASP A 162 -19.04 -1.62 2.38
C ASP A 162 -20.23 -2.35 1.67
N GLU A 163 -20.34 -2.25 0.34
CA GLU A 163 -21.47 -2.75 -0.47
C GLU A 163 -21.08 -3.93 -1.40
N CYS A 164 -19.87 -4.48 -1.26
CA CYS A 164 -19.42 -5.56 -2.15
C CYS A 164 -20.13 -6.90 -1.84
N ILE A 165 -21.17 -7.20 -2.62
CA ILE A 165 -21.93 -8.47 -2.53
C ILE A 165 -21.18 -9.69 -3.09
N ARG A 166 -20.02 -9.51 -3.71
CA ARG A 166 -19.30 -10.60 -4.38
C ARG A 166 -18.50 -11.48 -3.42
N SER A 167 -18.22 -11.00 -2.21
CA SER A 167 -17.50 -11.74 -1.15
C SER A 167 -16.27 -12.48 -1.71
N GLY A 168 -16.19 -13.81 -1.60
CA GLY A 168 -15.06 -14.62 -2.10
C GLY A 168 -14.91 -14.72 -3.62
N PHE A 169 -15.90 -14.27 -4.39
CA PHE A 169 -15.85 -14.22 -5.85
C PHE A 169 -15.37 -12.87 -6.38
N CYS A 170 -15.08 -11.91 -5.49
CA CYS A 170 -14.50 -10.65 -5.92
C CYS A 170 -13.05 -10.85 -6.35
N ASN A 171 -12.73 -10.43 -7.57
CA ASN A 171 -11.36 -10.48 -8.10
C ASN A 171 -10.59 -9.19 -7.82
N PHE A 172 -11.18 -8.20 -7.14
CA PHE A 172 -10.55 -6.93 -6.80
C PHE A 172 -10.14 -6.92 -5.33
N MET A 173 -9.11 -6.14 -4.99
CA MET A 173 -8.58 -6.07 -3.63
C MET A 173 -9.60 -5.44 -2.68
N HIS A 174 -9.90 -6.14 -1.60
CA HIS A 174 -10.66 -5.64 -0.46
C HIS A 174 -9.64 -5.21 0.59
N LEU A 175 -9.32 -3.92 0.62
CA LEU A 175 -8.30 -3.42 1.53
C LEU A 175 -8.86 -3.25 2.93
N LYS A 176 -8.17 -3.84 3.91
CA LYS A 176 -8.48 -3.57 5.32
C LYS A 176 -7.81 -2.27 5.73
N THR A 177 -8.59 -1.38 6.35
CA THR A 177 -8.08 -0.09 6.80
C THR A 177 -7.56 -0.18 8.23
N ILE A 178 -6.44 0.49 8.47
CA ILE A 178 -5.83 0.64 9.78
C ILE A 178 -6.69 1.55 10.65
N SER A 179 -6.66 1.38 11.97
CA SER A 179 -7.31 2.33 12.87
C SER A 179 -6.82 3.77 12.64
N ARG A 180 -7.71 4.73 12.92
CA ARG A 180 -7.43 6.15 12.74
C ARG A 180 -6.29 6.64 13.63
N ASP A 181 -6.08 5.96 14.76
CA ASP A 181 -5.07 6.31 15.75
C ASP A 181 -3.69 5.82 15.30
N LEU A 182 -3.56 4.56 14.88
CA LEU A 182 -2.29 4.05 14.32
C LEU A 182 -1.90 4.79 13.03
N ARG A 183 -2.88 5.09 12.14
CA ARG A 183 -2.61 5.93 10.95
C ARG A 183 -2.06 7.31 11.33
N ARG A 184 -2.51 7.88 12.45
CA ARG A 184 -2.03 9.18 12.95
C ARG A 184 -0.64 9.06 13.58
N GLU A 185 -0.35 7.95 14.23
CA GLU A 185 0.96 7.70 14.83
C GLU A 185 2.04 7.52 13.76
N LEU A 186 1.81 6.60 12.83
CA LEU A 186 2.75 6.25 11.76
C LEU A 186 2.95 7.42 10.78
N PHE A 187 1.86 7.99 10.26
CA PHE A 187 1.94 9.00 9.19
C PHE A 187 1.73 10.45 9.67
N GLY A 188 1.29 10.67 10.91
CA GLY A 188 1.03 12.01 11.43
C GLY A 188 2.27 12.75 11.91
N ARG A 189 3.36 12.05 12.26
CA ARG A 189 4.66 12.67 12.60
C ARG A 189 5.23 13.47 11.42
N ASN A 190 5.11 12.94 10.20
CA ASN A 190 5.57 13.61 8.96
C ASN A 190 4.86 14.94 8.64
N LYS A 191 3.68 15.21 9.21
CA LYS A 191 2.94 16.46 8.97
C LYS A 191 3.39 17.62 9.86
N ARG A 192 3.98 17.34 11.02
CA ARG A 192 4.49 18.39 11.94
C ARG A 192 5.82 18.94 11.45
N ASP A 193 6.72 18.09 10.94
CA ASP A 193 8.01 18.54 10.39
C ASP A 193 7.88 19.27 9.05
N ARG A 194 7.00 18.81 8.14
CA ARG A 194 6.74 19.56 6.90
C ARG A 194 6.06 20.92 7.14
N ARG A 195 5.26 21.05 8.20
CA ARG A 195 4.63 22.34 8.60
C ARG A 195 5.60 23.27 9.33
N SER A 196 6.54 22.74 10.12
CA SER A 196 7.56 23.56 10.78
C SER A 196 8.53 24.15 9.75
N GLU A 197 8.91 23.38 8.72
CA GLU A 197 9.81 23.81 7.67
C GLU A 197 9.19 24.88 6.75
N SER A 198 7.91 24.72 6.37
CA SER A 198 7.18 25.70 5.58
C SER A 198 6.86 27.00 6.35
N ARG A 199 6.66 26.94 7.68
CA ARG A 199 6.58 28.13 8.54
C ARG A 199 7.93 28.84 8.70
N CYS A 200 9.04 28.09 8.77
CA CYS A 200 10.38 28.65 8.86
C CYS A 200 10.79 29.36 7.57
N ARG A 201 10.46 28.79 6.39
CA ARG A 201 10.69 29.44 5.08
C ARG A 201 9.89 30.74 4.91
N ARG A 202 8.65 30.82 5.42
CA ARG A 202 7.86 32.06 5.41
C ARG A 202 8.39 33.15 6.35
N ARG A 203 9.04 32.78 7.45
CA ARG A 203 9.67 33.76 8.36
C ARG A 203 10.97 34.34 7.83
N ARG A 204 11.73 33.58 7.02
CA ARG A 204 13.00 34.06 6.44
C ARG A 204 12.84 35.00 5.23
N SER A 205 11.68 35.01 4.58
CA SER A 205 11.42 35.84 3.39
C SER A 205 10.74 37.19 3.69
N PHE A 206 10.43 37.51 4.95
CA PHE A 206 9.95 38.83 5.34
C PHE A 206 11.13 39.72 5.75
N SER A 207 11.85 40.29 4.78
CA SER A 207 12.78 41.39 5.06
C SER A 207 11.95 42.63 5.46
N PRO A 208 12.16 43.22 6.65
CA PRO A 208 11.51 44.48 7.00
C PRO A 208 12.00 45.55 6.01
N LYS A 209 11.07 46.17 5.27
CA LYS A 209 11.38 47.32 4.42
C LYS A 209 11.99 48.41 5.30
N ARG A 210 13.27 48.68 5.06
CA ARG A 210 14.08 49.73 5.67
C ARG A 210 13.35 51.07 5.52
N GLU A 211 12.88 51.63 6.64
CA GLU A 211 12.31 52.98 6.70
C GLU A 211 13.27 53.99 6.07
N ARG A 212 12.86 54.58 4.95
CA ARG A 212 13.53 55.74 4.37
C ARG A 212 13.24 56.94 5.28
N ARG A 213 14.20 57.25 6.16
CA ARG A 213 14.31 58.52 6.88
C ARG A 213 14.21 59.67 5.87
N ARG A 214 13.12 60.43 5.95
CA ARG A 214 12.88 61.64 5.15
C ARG A 214 13.68 62.78 5.80
N SER A 215 14.88 63.03 5.29
CA SER A 215 15.74 64.14 5.70
C SER A 215 15.12 65.48 5.26
N LYS A 216 14.86 66.33 6.26
CA LYS A 216 14.60 67.77 6.14
C LYS A 216 15.74 68.45 5.37
N SER A 217 15.43 69.19 4.31
CA SER A 217 16.33 70.22 3.78
C SER A 217 15.53 71.47 3.38
N ARG A 218 15.83 72.55 4.12
CA ARG A 218 15.42 73.94 3.93
C ARG A 218 15.89 74.50 2.58
N LYS A 219 15.06 75.31 1.92
CA LYS A 219 15.40 76.45 1.01
C LYS A 219 14.20 77.40 1.08
N LYS A 220 14.21 78.51 1.84
CA LYS A 220 14.86 79.83 1.64
C LYS A 220 14.38 80.56 0.38
N GLU A 221 13.71 81.68 0.64
CA GLU A 221 13.17 82.79 -0.17
C GLU A 221 13.87 83.11 -1.51
N LYS A 222 13.05 83.48 -2.51
CA LYS A 222 12.94 84.87 -2.98
C LYS A 222 11.62 85.07 -3.74
#